data_AF-A0A6G3TP66-F1
#
_entry.id   AF-A0A6G3TP66-F1
#
_cell.length_a   1.000
_cell.length_b   1.000
_cell.length_c   1.000
_cell.angle_alpha   90.00
_cell.angle_beta   90.00
_cell.angle_gamma   90.00
#
_symmetry.space_group_name_H-M   'P 1'
#
loop_
_entity.id
_entity.type
_entity.pdbx_description
1 polymer ?
#
loop_
_entity_poly.entity_id
_entity_poly.type
_entity_poly.pdbx_seq_one_letter_code
_entity_poly.pdbx_strand_id
1 'polypeptide(L)'
;LLPAARAGRTAPLAALRETAVDTSGASRARAVTGTALLALALAVTLVGVLLSPSVWSAGLGAVLTLAAFVVLGPVASATAVRVLGAPLDRLRGVTGVLAQRNALRSPRRTAATAGALMIGVAVVSLFTVFGASLKATMDQTVSRSFAGDVAVSASSFGAGGSGLSPRLAGAVQELPEVDTAVGLGRGVAEVDGEGRALTVTDPAALNRTFDLGAVHGSLDDLGTDGIAVTESEAGERGLTTGDTTRLTFTDGRSGTFTVRAVYGQSELAGDYVITRAAWAPHRTQDSDTLVAVAFEDGVSADAGKAAVEKVAAQYGNPEVQTRDEYAESSAGGIDMMLTLVYALLALAVLIALLGIANTLTLAVHERTRELGLLRAVGQTRAQLRAMVRWESVLVAAFGTVGGLGLGAFLGWVLVAASDGASDSAFAFAVPPAQLAVVALVGLGAGALAGLRPA
;
A
#
# COMPACT_ATOMS: atom_id res chain seq x y z
N LEU A 1 -24.92 33.16 -4.92
CA LEU A 1 -24.93 34.47 -4.21
C LEU A 1 -23.54 35.15 -4.17
N LEU A 2 -22.46 34.44 -3.83
CA LEU A 2 -21.08 34.99 -3.82
C LEU A 2 -20.62 35.67 -5.14
N PRO A 3 -20.96 35.18 -6.35
CA PRO A 3 -20.59 35.86 -7.60
C PRO A 3 -21.29 37.22 -7.77
N ALA A 4 -22.58 37.29 -7.43
CA ALA A 4 -23.38 38.51 -7.52
C ALA A 4 -22.91 39.58 -6.51
N ALA A 5 -22.52 39.17 -5.29
CA ALA A 5 -21.96 40.08 -4.30
C ALA A 5 -20.57 40.64 -4.69
N ARG A 6 -19.76 39.85 -5.43
CA ARG A 6 -18.48 40.34 -6.00
C ARG A 6 -18.70 41.31 -7.14
N ALA A 7 -19.65 41.04 -8.03
CA ALA A 7 -20.02 41.93 -9.12
C ALA A 7 -20.57 43.28 -8.60
N GLY A 8 -21.28 43.28 -7.48
CA GLY A 8 -21.74 44.52 -6.83
C GLY A 8 -20.64 45.36 -6.19
N ARG A 9 -19.42 44.82 -6.01
CA ARG A 9 -18.27 45.52 -5.40
C ARG A 9 -17.21 45.96 -6.39
N THR A 10 -17.35 45.62 -7.68
CA THR A 10 -16.44 46.10 -8.72
C THR A 10 -16.82 47.51 -9.14
N ALA A 11 -15.89 48.46 -8.98
CA ALA A 11 -16.11 49.85 -9.37
C ALA A 11 -16.39 49.96 -10.88
N PRO A 12 -17.33 50.82 -11.34
CA PRO A 12 -17.70 50.95 -12.76
C PRO A 12 -16.51 51.24 -13.69
N LEU A 13 -15.52 51.99 -13.21
CA LEU A 13 -14.29 52.31 -13.93
C LEU A 13 -13.36 51.10 -14.14
N ALA A 14 -13.42 50.09 -13.26
CA ALA A 14 -12.65 48.85 -13.41
C ALA A 14 -13.25 47.94 -14.49
N ALA A 15 -14.56 48.05 -14.76
CA ALA A 15 -15.24 47.31 -15.81
C ALA A 15 -15.00 47.88 -17.22
N LEU A 16 -14.64 49.17 -17.32
CA LEU A 16 -14.33 49.85 -18.59
C LEU A 16 -12.86 49.68 -19.04
N ARG A 17 -11.98 49.18 -18.17
CA ARG A 17 -10.63 48.76 -18.59
C ARG A 17 -10.74 47.38 -19.22
N GLU A 18 -10.59 47.31 -20.53
CA GLU A 18 -10.52 46.07 -21.34
C GLU A 18 -9.40 45.10 -20.90
N THR A 19 -8.57 45.53 -19.94
CA THR A 19 -7.54 44.75 -19.26
C THR A 19 -7.73 44.86 -17.74
N ALA A 20 -8.81 44.28 -17.22
CA ALA A 20 -8.85 43.94 -15.80
C ALA A 20 -7.77 42.88 -15.55
N VAL A 21 -6.56 43.32 -15.20
CA VAL A 21 -5.48 42.46 -14.72
C VAL A 21 -6.05 41.73 -13.51
N ASP A 22 -6.30 40.43 -13.68
CA ASP A 22 -6.76 39.56 -12.60
C ASP A 22 -5.64 39.50 -11.55
N THR A 23 -5.64 40.48 -10.64
CA THR A 23 -4.72 40.60 -9.50
C THR A 23 -5.09 39.59 -8.44
N SER A 24 -5.29 38.34 -8.85
CA SER A 24 -5.57 37.22 -7.95
C SER A 24 -4.27 36.69 -7.36
N GLY A 25 -3.54 37.56 -6.65
CA GLY A 25 -2.44 37.16 -5.79
C GLY A 25 -2.87 36.09 -4.78
N ALA A 26 -1.91 35.31 -4.29
CA ALA A 26 -2.13 34.31 -3.24
C ALA A 26 -2.87 34.96 -2.06
N SER A 27 -4.12 34.56 -1.81
CA SER A 27 -4.93 35.15 -0.75
C SER A 27 -4.32 34.80 0.60
N ARG A 28 -3.93 35.81 1.40
CA ARG A 28 -3.47 35.59 2.79
C ARG A 28 -4.47 34.77 3.60
N ALA A 29 -5.77 34.97 3.37
CA ALA A 29 -6.80 34.17 4.00
C ALA A 29 -6.69 32.68 3.64
N ARG A 30 -6.44 32.34 2.36
CA ARG A 30 -6.24 30.93 1.95
C ARG A 30 -4.97 30.33 2.52
N ALA A 31 -3.90 31.11 2.62
CA ALA A 31 -2.67 30.67 3.25
C ALA A 31 -2.94 30.30 4.71
N VAL A 32 -3.54 31.21 5.50
CA VAL A 32 -3.86 30.99 6.91
C VAL A 32 -4.84 29.83 7.10
N THR A 33 -5.95 29.80 6.35
CA THR A 33 -6.94 28.71 6.48
C THR A 33 -6.35 27.38 6.04
N GLY A 34 -5.55 27.37 4.98
CA GLY A 34 -4.92 26.15 4.48
C GLY A 34 -3.86 25.61 5.43
N THR A 35 -3.02 26.48 6.02
CA THR A 35 -2.02 26.06 7.02
C THR A 35 -2.69 25.59 8.31
N ALA A 36 -3.77 26.25 8.75
CA ALA A 36 -4.53 25.82 9.91
C ALA A 36 -5.18 24.45 9.67
N LEU A 37 -5.76 24.23 8.48
CA LEU A 37 -6.36 22.95 8.12
C LEU A 37 -5.30 21.84 7.99
N LEU A 38 -4.11 22.15 7.45
CA LEU A 38 -3.00 21.21 7.40
C LEU A 38 -2.50 20.84 8.80
N ALA A 39 -2.35 21.82 9.69
CA ALA A 39 -1.94 21.58 11.07
C ALA A 39 -2.97 20.71 11.81
N LEU A 40 -4.26 20.98 11.61
CA LEU A 40 -5.34 20.14 12.14
C LEU A 40 -5.30 18.73 11.56
N ALA A 41 -5.10 18.59 10.25
CA ALA A 41 -5.00 17.28 9.59
C ALA A 41 -3.86 16.45 10.17
N LEU A 42 -2.66 17.05 10.29
CA LEU A 42 -1.50 16.40 10.89
C LEU A 42 -1.73 16.05 12.36
N ALA A 43 -2.36 16.92 13.14
CA ALA A 43 -2.69 16.63 14.53
C ALA A 43 -3.65 15.43 14.65
N VAL A 44 -4.72 15.40 13.85
CA VAL A 44 -5.67 14.28 13.82
C VAL A 44 -5.00 12.99 13.37
N THR A 45 -4.16 13.04 12.34
CA THR A 45 -3.39 11.87 11.87
C THR A 45 -2.42 11.36 12.92
N LEU A 46 -1.63 12.25 13.54
CA LEU A 46 -0.64 11.85 14.54
C LEU A 46 -1.31 11.27 15.79
N VAL A 47 -2.42 11.86 16.24
CA VAL A 47 -3.21 11.29 17.34
C VAL A 47 -3.77 9.93 16.94
N GLY A 48 -4.31 9.82 15.73
CA GLY A 48 -4.94 8.61 15.22
C GLY A 48 -4.01 7.46 14.90
N VAL A 49 -2.71 7.73 14.75
CA VAL A 49 -1.69 6.73 14.43
C VAL A 49 -0.83 6.42 15.66
N LEU A 50 -0.40 7.44 16.42
CA LEU A 50 0.62 7.27 17.47
C LEU A 50 0.06 7.21 18.89
N LEU A 51 -1.06 7.89 19.16
CA LEU A 51 -1.59 8.04 20.53
C LEU A 51 -2.80 7.16 20.78
N SER A 52 -3.69 7.04 19.80
CA SER A 52 -4.90 6.24 19.86
C SER A 52 -5.14 5.61 18.50
N PRO A 53 -4.39 4.54 18.18
CA PRO A 53 -4.46 3.85 16.89
C PRO A 53 -5.91 3.59 16.50
N SER A 54 -6.37 4.26 15.45
CA SER A 54 -7.73 4.08 14.95
C SER A 54 -7.80 4.41 13.47
N VAL A 55 -8.20 3.41 12.68
CA VAL A 55 -8.37 3.52 11.22
C VAL A 55 -9.28 4.68 10.84
N TRP A 56 -10.32 4.94 11.64
CA TRP A 56 -11.26 6.04 11.40
C TRP A 56 -10.61 7.43 11.51
N SER A 57 -9.80 7.65 12.54
CA SER A 57 -9.16 8.96 12.77
C SER A 57 -8.00 9.18 11.79
N ALA A 58 -7.23 8.12 11.47
CA ALA A 58 -6.23 8.14 10.41
C ALA A 58 -6.86 8.48 9.05
N GLY A 59 -8.00 7.85 8.73
CA GLY A 59 -8.80 8.15 7.53
C GLY A 59 -9.32 9.59 7.50
N LEU A 60 -9.82 10.10 8.63
CA LEU A 60 -10.25 11.51 8.74
C LEU A 60 -9.07 12.47 8.52
N GLY A 61 -7.93 12.20 9.13
CA GLY A 61 -6.70 12.98 8.95
C GLY A 61 -6.20 12.97 7.50
N ALA A 62 -6.29 11.82 6.82
CA ALA A 62 -5.99 11.69 5.39
C ALA A 62 -6.90 12.58 4.52
N VAL A 63 -8.22 12.54 4.76
CA VAL A 63 -9.20 13.40 4.04
C VAL A 63 -8.95 14.88 4.31
N LEU A 64 -8.67 15.25 5.56
CA LEU A 64 -8.32 16.62 5.92
C LEU A 64 -7.01 17.07 5.25
N THR A 65 -6.03 16.16 5.09
CA THR A 65 -4.78 16.46 4.40
C THR A 65 -5.01 16.73 2.92
N LEU A 66 -5.85 15.92 2.25
CA LEU A 66 -6.26 16.18 0.87
C LEU A 66 -6.94 17.55 0.73
N ALA A 67 -7.87 17.87 1.62
CA ALA A 67 -8.55 19.16 1.65
C ALA A 67 -7.55 20.32 1.89
N ALA A 68 -6.59 20.14 2.79
CA ALA A 68 -5.53 21.12 3.07
C ALA A 68 -4.71 21.40 1.81
N PHE A 69 -4.30 20.36 1.09
CA PHE A 69 -3.54 20.46 -0.14
C PHE A 69 -4.31 21.21 -1.23
N VAL A 70 -5.62 20.96 -1.39
CA VAL A 70 -6.46 21.69 -2.36
C VAL A 70 -6.55 23.18 -2.00
N VAL A 71 -6.73 23.51 -0.72
CA VAL A 71 -6.83 24.91 -0.27
C VAL A 71 -5.48 25.64 -0.37
N LEU A 72 -4.38 24.97 -0.02
CA LEU A 72 -3.02 25.48 -0.09
C LEU A 72 -2.46 25.51 -1.51
N GLY A 73 -2.98 24.70 -2.43
CA GLY A 73 -2.47 24.53 -3.79
C GLY A 73 -2.14 25.85 -4.51
N PRO A 74 -3.02 26.86 -4.55
CA PRO A 74 -2.73 28.17 -5.17
C PRO A 74 -1.63 29.00 -4.51
N VAL A 75 -1.36 28.77 -3.23
CA VAL A 75 -0.29 29.44 -2.47
C VAL A 75 1.02 28.69 -2.67
N ALA A 76 0.97 27.36 -2.54
CA ALA A 76 2.09 26.46 -2.74
C ALA A 76 2.60 26.48 -4.19
N SER A 77 1.71 26.61 -5.19
CA SER A 77 2.08 26.61 -6.60
C SER A 77 3.03 27.76 -6.97
N ALA A 78 2.84 28.94 -6.38
CA ALA A 78 3.72 30.08 -6.65
C ALA A 78 5.15 29.84 -6.14
N THR A 79 5.30 29.27 -4.94
CA THR A 79 6.61 28.93 -4.38
C THR A 79 7.23 27.75 -5.12
N ALA A 80 6.45 26.70 -5.37
CA ALA A 80 6.93 25.51 -6.05
C ALA A 80 7.37 25.79 -7.48
N VAL A 81 6.63 26.58 -8.26
CA VAL A 81 7.02 26.97 -9.62
C VAL A 81 8.32 27.79 -9.62
N ARG A 82 8.56 28.62 -8.60
CA ARG A 82 9.85 29.34 -8.47
C ARG A 82 11.01 28.38 -8.21
N VAL A 83 10.83 27.44 -7.28
CA VAL A 83 11.87 26.46 -6.91
C VAL A 83 12.13 25.49 -8.06
N LEU A 84 11.09 24.88 -8.63
CA LEU A 84 11.18 23.94 -9.75
C LEU A 84 11.60 24.61 -11.06
N GLY A 85 11.33 25.91 -11.23
CA GLY A 85 11.71 26.68 -12.42
C GLY A 85 13.11 27.30 -12.37
N ALA A 86 13.73 27.45 -11.20
CA ALA A 86 15.07 28.03 -11.08
C ALA A 86 16.15 27.32 -11.91
N PRO A 87 16.15 25.97 -12.07
CA PRO A 87 17.07 25.28 -12.98
C PRO A 87 16.80 25.60 -14.45
N LEU A 88 15.53 25.80 -14.83
CA LEU A 88 15.14 26.12 -16.21
C LEU A 88 15.63 27.49 -16.66
N ASP A 89 15.69 28.45 -15.73
CA ASP A 89 16.22 29.78 -16.00
C ASP A 89 17.70 29.71 -16.44
N ARG A 90 18.47 28.80 -15.83
CA ARG A 90 19.87 28.56 -16.19
C ARG A 90 20.04 27.71 -17.45
N LEU A 91 19.24 26.66 -17.61
CA LEU A 91 19.40 25.67 -18.70
C LEU A 91 18.79 26.13 -20.03
N ARG A 92 17.73 26.95 -20.02
CA ARG A 92 16.98 27.36 -21.21
C ARG A 92 16.92 28.88 -21.41
N GLY A 93 17.65 29.64 -20.60
CA GLY A 93 17.79 31.09 -20.71
C GLY A 93 16.43 31.81 -20.73
N VAL A 94 16.28 32.75 -21.67
CA VAL A 94 15.10 33.64 -21.77
C VAL A 94 13.79 32.86 -21.92
N THR A 95 13.79 31.72 -22.62
CA THR A 95 12.57 30.90 -22.80
C THR A 95 12.12 30.25 -21.49
N GLY A 96 13.06 29.83 -20.63
CA GLY A 96 12.77 29.29 -19.30
C GLY A 96 12.18 30.35 -18.38
N VAL A 97 12.81 31.53 -18.35
CA VAL A 97 12.33 32.68 -17.56
C VAL A 97 10.92 33.11 -17.96
N LEU A 98 10.64 33.16 -19.27
CA LEU A 98 9.31 33.48 -19.79
C LEU A 98 8.26 32.42 -19.39
N ALA A 99 8.61 31.14 -19.49
CA ALA A 99 7.72 30.05 -19.08
C ALA A 99 7.39 30.11 -17.58
N GLN A 100 8.39 30.33 -16.72
CA GLN A 100 8.20 30.47 -15.28
C GLN A 100 7.32 31.67 -14.94
N ARG A 101 7.58 32.84 -15.56
CA ARG A 101 6.76 34.05 -15.36
C ARG A 101 5.31 33.86 -15.81
N ASN A 102 5.09 33.14 -16.90
CA ASN A 102 3.74 32.82 -17.37
C ASN A 102 2.97 31.91 -16.41
N ALA A 103 3.62 30.88 -15.88
CA ALA A 103 3.05 29.97 -14.89
C ALA A 103 2.69 30.69 -13.58
N LEU A 104 3.48 31.68 -13.17
CA LEU A 104 3.25 32.50 -11.97
C LEU A 104 2.16 33.56 -12.14
N ARG A 105 1.76 33.89 -13.37
CA ARG A 105 0.81 34.97 -13.65
C ARG A 105 -0.62 34.64 -13.19
N SER A 106 -0.98 33.36 -13.15
CA SER A 106 -2.31 32.90 -12.73
C SER A 106 -2.24 31.72 -11.75
N PRO A 107 -1.79 31.91 -10.49
CA PRO A 107 -1.50 30.82 -9.55
C PRO A 107 -2.70 29.92 -9.26
N ARG A 108 -3.92 30.47 -9.31
CA ARG A 108 -5.18 29.71 -9.14
C ARG A 108 -5.43 28.74 -10.28
N ARG A 109 -5.20 29.17 -11.53
CA ARG A 109 -5.38 28.32 -12.71
C ARG A 109 -4.29 27.25 -12.78
N THR A 110 -3.05 27.64 -12.48
CA THR A 110 -1.90 26.72 -12.38
C THR A 110 -2.14 25.66 -11.31
N ALA A 111 -2.67 26.05 -10.14
CA ALA A 111 -3.00 25.11 -9.08
C ALA A 111 -4.19 24.20 -9.41
N ALA A 112 -5.24 24.71 -10.07
CA ALA A 112 -6.38 23.89 -10.48
C ALA A 112 -5.97 22.81 -11.51
N THR A 113 -5.14 23.18 -12.48
CA THR A 113 -4.61 22.26 -13.50
C THR A 113 -3.64 21.25 -12.91
N ALA A 114 -2.68 21.70 -12.10
CA ALA A 114 -1.77 20.80 -11.41
C ALA A 114 -2.48 19.92 -10.38
N GLY A 115 -3.57 20.39 -9.77
CA GLY A 115 -4.33 19.68 -8.74
C GLY A 115 -4.92 18.36 -9.25
N ALA A 116 -5.45 18.32 -10.48
CA ALA A 116 -5.95 17.09 -11.08
C ALA A 116 -4.85 16.04 -11.23
N LEU A 117 -3.68 16.43 -11.75
CA LEU A 117 -2.51 15.56 -11.86
C LEU A 117 -1.96 15.18 -10.48
N MET A 118 -1.94 16.11 -9.54
CA MET A 118 -1.48 15.90 -8.17
C MET A 118 -2.30 14.83 -7.46
N ILE A 119 -3.63 14.89 -7.58
CA ILE A 119 -4.53 13.88 -7.00
C ILE A 119 -4.26 12.53 -7.66
N GLY A 120 -4.19 12.46 -8.99
CA GLY A 120 -3.89 11.21 -9.71
C GLY A 120 -2.56 10.60 -9.28
N VAL A 121 -1.48 11.39 -9.27
CA VAL A 121 -0.14 10.97 -8.85
C VAL A 121 -0.12 10.60 -7.36
N ALA A 122 -0.85 11.31 -6.50
CA ALA A 122 -0.96 10.99 -5.08
C ALA A 122 -1.61 9.63 -4.87
N VAL A 123 -2.70 9.32 -5.56
CA VAL A 123 -3.35 8.01 -5.45
C VAL A 123 -2.45 6.90 -5.98
N VAL A 124 -1.76 7.11 -7.12
CA VAL A 124 -0.77 6.13 -7.62
C VAL A 124 0.35 5.91 -6.61
N SER A 125 0.91 6.98 -6.05
CA SER A 125 2.03 6.90 -5.11
C SER A 125 1.60 6.27 -3.78
N LEU A 126 0.38 6.56 -3.31
CA LEU A 126 -0.26 5.94 -2.14
C LEU A 126 -0.31 4.42 -2.31
N PHE A 127 -0.92 3.92 -3.39
CA PHE A 127 -1.03 2.48 -3.62
C PHE A 127 0.31 1.81 -3.91
N THR A 128 1.27 2.55 -4.48
CA THR A 128 2.63 2.05 -4.72
C THR A 128 3.39 1.85 -3.40
N VAL A 129 3.36 2.84 -2.51
CA VAL A 129 3.99 2.74 -1.18
C VAL A 129 3.27 1.69 -0.33
N PHE A 130 1.94 1.68 -0.33
CA PHE A 130 1.16 0.67 0.37
C PHE A 130 1.46 -0.74 -0.14
N GLY A 131 1.43 -0.96 -1.45
CA GLY A 131 1.75 -2.25 -2.07
C GLY A 131 3.16 -2.73 -1.75
N ALA A 132 4.16 -1.87 -1.85
CA ALA A 132 5.53 -2.21 -1.46
C ALA A 132 5.66 -2.50 0.04
N SER A 133 4.90 -1.80 0.88
CA SER A 133 4.85 -2.07 2.32
C SER A 133 4.21 -3.42 2.61
N LEU A 134 3.11 -3.79 1.95
CA LEU A 134 2.53 -5.13 2.09
C LEU A 134 3.52 -6.23 1.68
N LYS A 135 4.24 -6.04 0.58
CA LYS A 135 5.28 -6.99 0.15
C LYS A 135 6.39 -7.11 1.19
N ALA A 136 6.90 -5.98 1.68
CA ALA A 136 7.90 -5.97 2.73
C ALA A 136 7.38 -6.60 4.03
N THR A 137 6.09 -6.44 4.36
CA THR A 137 5.47 -7.15 5.50
C THR A 137 5.48 -8.65 5.25
N MET A 138 5.07 -9.12 4.07
CA MET A 138 5.09 -10.55 3.74
C MET A 138 6.51 -11.13 3.81
N ASP A 139 7.47 -10.46 3.18
CA ASP A 139 8.88 -10.86 3.21
C ASP A 139 9.39 -10.92 4.66
N GLN A 140 9.07 -9.89 5.47
CA GLN A 140 9.48 -9.81 6.87
C GLN A 140 8.82 -10.89 7.72
N THR A 141 7.52 -11.14 7.55
CA THR A 141 6.78 -12.20 8.23
C THR A 141 7.34 -13.58 7.89
N VAL A 142 7.55 -13.89 6.61
CA VAL A 142 8.18 -15.16 6.22
C VAL A 142 9.62 -15.25 6.77
N SER A 143 10.38 -14.15 6.74
CA SER A 143 11.76 -14.09 7.25
C SER A 143 11.88 -14.16 8.78
N ARG A 144 10.80 -13.95 9.53
CA ARG A 144 10.78 -14.07 10.99
C ARG A 144 10.14 -15.37 11.42
N SER A 145 8.93 -15.63 10.95
CA SER A 145 8.08 -16.66 11.51
C SER A 145 8.28 -18.03 10.84
N PHE A 146 8.75 -18.11 9.59
CA PHE A 146 9.05 -19.39 8.92
C PHE A 146 10.52 -19.78 9.13
N ALA A 147 10.81 -20.69 10.06
CA ALA A 147 12.16 -21.18 10.33
C ALA A 147 12.59 -22.34 9.42
N GLY A 148 11.68 -22.92 8.64
CA GLY A 148 11.98 -23.96 7.65
C GLY A 148 12.75 -23.45 6.43
N ASP A 149 13.34 -24.39 5.68
CA ASP A 149 14.09 -24.13 4.45
C ASP A 149 13.18 -24.13 3.22
N VAL A 150 12.20 -25.03 3.21
CA VAL A 150 11.29 -25.25 2.08
C VAL A 150 9.84 -25.37 2.55
N ALA A 151 8.96 -24.70 1.82
CA ALA A 151 7.53 -24.76 1.99
C ALA A 151 6.91 -25.51 0.80
N VAL A 152 6.12 -26.53 1.08
CA VAL A 152 5.31 -27.22 0.07
C VAL A 152 3.88 -26.74 0.20
N SER A 153 3.35 -26.13 -0.85
CA SER A 153 1.99 -25.59 -0.88
C SER A 153 1.21 -26.11 -2.09
N ALA A 154 -0.11 -26.14 -1.99
CA ALA A 154 -0.94 -26.47 -3.15
C ALA A 154 -0.83 -25.34 -4.19
N SER A 155 -0.78 -25.70 -5.48
CA SER A 155 -0.70 -24.71 -6.56
C SER A 155 -1.83 -23.68 -6.45
N SER A 156 -1.47 -22.39 -6.51
CA SER A 156 -2.40 -21.28 -6.28
C SER A 156 -3.40 -21.02 -7.43
N PHE A 157 -3.33 -21.79 -8.53
CA PHE A 157 -4.20 -21.59 -9.68
C PHE A 157 -5.56 -22.28 -9.51
N GLY A 158 -6.58 -21.48 -9.17
CA GLY A 158 -7.97 -21.92 -9.02
C GLY A 158 -8.43 -21.82 -7.58
N ALA A 159 -9.42 -20.97 -7.33
CA ALA A 159 -10.03 -20.78 -6.01
C ALA A 159 -10.49 -22.12 -5.42
N GLY A 160 -9.73 -22.64 -4.45
CA GLY A 160 -10.03 -23.88 -3.73
C GLY A 160 -9.12 -25.06 -4.10
N GLY A 161 -7.79 -24.88 -4.03
CA GLY A 161 -6.86 -26.02 -4.05
C GLY A 161 -7.34 -27.07 -3.03
N SER A 162 -7.38 -28.34 -3.44
CA SER A 162 -7.93 -29.49 -2.68
C SER A 162 -7.19 -29.81 -1.36
N GLY A 163 -6.32 -28.90 -0.90
CA GLY A 163 -5.32 -29.12 0.13
C GLY A 163 -4.29 -30.18 -0.29
N LEU A 164 -3.23 -30.27 0.50
CA LEU A 164 -2.20 -31.29 0.39
C LEU A 164 -2.63 -32.54 1.15
N SER A 165 -2.14 -33.70 0.71
CA SER A 165 -2.35 -34.93 1.44
C SER A 165 -1.67 -34.85 2.82
N PRO A 166 -2.36 -35.15 3.93
CA PRO A 166 -1.75 -35.21 5.27
C PRO A 166 -0.62 -36.23 5.39
N ARG A 167 -0.52 -37.17 4.45
CA ARG A 167 0.57 -38.17 4.40
C ARG A 167 1.87 -37.61 3.80
N LEU A 168 1.82 -36.46 3.14
CA LEU A 168 2.97 -35.86 2.48
C LEU A 168 4.05 -35.50 3.51
N ALA A 169 3.69 -34.86 4.61
CA ALA A 169 4.65 -34.50 5.67
C ALA A 169 5.39 -35.73 6.21
N GLY A 170 4.66 -36.82 6.48
CA GLY A 170 5.25 -38.08 6.94
C GLY A 170 6.18 -38.72 5.90
N ALA A 171 5.83 -38.68 4.61
CA ALA A 171 6.68 -39.21 3.55
C ALA A 171 7.94 -38.35 3.32
N VAL A 172 7.85 -37.04 3.53
CA VAL A 172 9.00 -36.13 3.44
C VAL A 172 9.93 -36.30 4.65
N GLN A 173 9.38 -36.55 5.85
CA GLN A 173 10.15 -36.81 7.07
C GLN A 173 11.05 -38.06 6.97
N GLU A 174 10.76 -39.00 6.06
CA GLU A 174 11.57 -40.21 5.84
C GLU A 174 12.84 -39.96 5.00
N LEU A 175 12.98 -38.76 4.41
CA LEU A 175 14.15 -38.40 3.62
C LEU A 175 15.39 -38.17 4.51
N PRO A 176 16.57 -38.69 4.14
CA PRO A 176 17.79 -38.47 4.91
C PRO A 176 18.26 -37.01 4.89
N GLU A 177 17.76 -36.20 3.95
CA GLU A 177 18.05 -34.77 3.88
C GLU A 177 17.20 -33.92 4.83
N VAL A 178 16.17 -34.48 5.47
CA VAL A 178 15.13 -33.74 6.22
C VAL A 178 15.27 -34.00 7.72
N ASP A 179 15.47 -32.94 8.50
CA ASP A 179 15.43 -33.00 9.97
C ASP A 179 13.98 -33.03 10.46
N THR A 180 13.17 -32.08 10.03
CA THR A 180 11.78 -31.93 10.47
C THR A 180 10.86 -31.58 9.30
N ALA A 181 9.76 -32.32 9.13
CA ALA A 181 8.68 -32.00 8.21
C ALA A 181 7.33 -32.01 8.94
N VAL A 182 6.64 -30.87 8.92
CA VAL A 182 5.36 -30.69 9.58
C VAL A 182 4.31 -30.16 8.64
N GLY A 183 3.17 -30.84 8.58
CA GLY A 183 2.00 -30.38 7.84
C GLY A 183 1.10 -29.51 8.71
N LEU A 184 0.60 -28.40 8.16
CA LEU A 184 -0.33 -27.49 8.80
C LEU A 184 -1.73 -27.69 8.19
N GLY A 185 -2.58 -28.41 8.92
CA GLY A 185 -4.01 -28.52 8.60
C GLY A 185 -4.76 -27.26 9.01
N ARG A 186 -5.90 -27.02 8.35
CA ARG A 186 -6.81 -25.93 8.72
C ARG A 186 -8.16 -26.50 9.17
N GLY A 187 -8.52 -26.21 10.40
CA GLY A 187 -9.82 -26.50 11.00
C GLY A 187 -10.63 -25.22 11.18
N VAL A 188 -11.94 -25.39 11.36
CA VAL A 188 -12.85 -24.32 11.80
C VAL A 188 -13.68 -24.87 12.95
N ALA A 189 -13.78 -24.12 14.03
CA ALA A 189 -14.61 -24.45 15.19
C ALA A 189 -15.13 -23.18 15.83
N GLU A 190 -16.18 -23.28 16.64
CA GLU A 190 -16.55 -22.18 17.53
C GLU A 190 -15.74 -22.27 18.83
N VAL A 191 -15.07 -21.19 19.21
CA VAL A 191 -14.41 -21.03 20.50
C VAL A 191 -15.29 -20.12 21.36
N ASP A 192 -15.95 -20.70 22.35
CA ASP A 192 -16.95 -20.04 23.20
C ASP A 192 -18.09 -19.35 22.41
N GLY A 193 -18.52 -19.98 21.31
CA GLY A 193 -19.65 -19.52 20.48
C GLY A 193 -19.26 -18.56 19.35
N GLU A 194 -17.98 -18.28 19.17
CA GLU A 194 -17.46 -17.49 18.04
C GLU A 194 -16.70 -18.37 17.06
N GLY A 195 -17.05 -18.30 15.77
CA GLY A 195 -16.35 -19.05 14.73
C GLY A 195 -14.90 -18.60 14.57
N ARG A 196 -13.96 -19.52 14.75
CA ARG A 196 -12.51 -19.30 14.65
C ARG A 196 -11.86 -20.34 13.75
N ALA A 197 -10.78 -19.93 13.10
CA ALA A 197 -9.89 -20.84 12.39
C ALA A 197 -8.94 -21.49 13.41
N LEU A 198 -8.74 -22.79 13.27
CA LEU A 198 -7.78 -23.57 14.05
C LEU A 198 -6.67 -24.05 13.12
N THR A 199 -5.44 -23.97 13.58
CA THR A 199 -4.32 -24.68 12.97
C THR A 199 -4.24 -26.07 13.59
N VAL A 200 -4.32 -27.09 12.73
CA VAL A 200 -4.33 -28.49 13.14
C VAL A 200 -2.99 -29.10 12.75
N THR A 201 -2.12 -29.32 13.73
CA THR A 201 -0.74 -29.77 13.46
C THR A 201 -0.13 -30.51 14.65
N ASP A 202 1.14 -30.86 14.56
CA ASP A 202 1.96 -31.25 15.71
C ASP A 202 2.60 -29.97 16.29
N PRO A 203 2.18 -29.50 17.48
CA PRO A 203 2.66 -28.23 18.04
C PRO A 203 4.17 -28.23 18.35
N ALA A 204 4.75 -29.39 18.68
CA ALA A 204 6.17 -29.51 18.97
C ALA A 204 7.02 -29.41 17.69
N ALA A 205 6.58 -30.07 16.62
CA ALA A 205 7.21 -29.96 15.31
C ALA A 205 7.00 -28.57 14.69
N LEU A 206 5.83 -27.96 14.91
CA LEU A 206 5.54 -26.58 14.50
C LEU A 206 6.56 -25.59 15.09
N ASN A 207 6.87 -25.71 16.38
CA ASN A 207 7.85 -24.83 17.05
C ASN A 207 9.30 -25.01 16.55
N ARG A 208 9.59 -26.08 15.80
CA ARG A 208 10.92 -26.26 15.16
C ARG A 208 10.99 -25.63 13.79
N THR A 209 9.89 -25.62 13.05
CA THR A 209 9.84 -25.05 11.69
C THR A 209 9.28 -23.63 11.66
N PHE A 210 8.76 -23.11 12.77
CA PHE A 210 8.27 -21.74 12.93
C PHE A 210 8.77 -21.11 14.22
N ASP A 211 9.07 -19.81 14.18
CA ASP A 211 9.32 -19.01 15.38
C ASP A 211 7.97 -18.59 15.99
N LEU A 212 7.61 -19.19 17.12
CA LEU A 212 6.38 -18.88 17.86
C LEU A 212 6.59 -17.76 18.90
N GLY A 213 7.80 -17.21 19.01
CA GLY A 213 8.18 -16.24 20.03
C GLY A 213 8.24 -16.86 21.43
N ALA A 214 7.90 -16.06 22.46
CA ALA A 214 7.85 -16.56 23.83
C ALA A 214 6.71 -17.58 23.99
N VAL A 215 7.01 -18.75 24.53
CA VAL A 215 6.03 -19.80 24.82
C VAL A 215 5.93 -20.01 26.33
N HIS A 216 4.74 -19.85 26.88
CA HIS A 216 4.40 -20.16 28.26
C HIS A 216 3.60 -21.45 28.32
N GLY A 217 4.03 -22.42 29.11
CA GLY A 217 3.40 -23.76 29.18
C GLY A 217 4.18 -24.81 28.41
N SER A 218 3.49 -25.84 27.90
CA SER A 218 4.10 -26.95 27.15
C SER A 218 3.34 -27.20 25.85
N LEU A 219 4.08 -27.20 24.72
CA LEU A 219 3.55 -27.58 23.40
C LEU A 219 3.60 -29.11 23.18
N ASP A 220 4.37 -29.84 23.98
CA ASP A 220 4.56 -31.29 23.83
C ASP A 220 3.36 -32.08 24.36
N ASP A 221 2.63 -31.52 25.34
CA ASP A 221 1.58 -32.24 26.09
C ASP A 221 0.16 -31.77 25.77
N LEU A 222 -0.09 -31.30 24.54
CA LEU A 222 -1.45 -30.86 24.17
C LEU A 222 -2.48 -32.00 24.19
N GLY A 223 -2.10 -33.22 23.81
CA GLY A 223 -3.01 -34.38 23.83
C GLY A 223 -4.29 -34.16 22.99
N THR A 224 -5.41 -34.76 23.41
CA THR A 224 -6.71 -34.67 22.71
C THR A 224 -7.63 -33.57 23.23
N ASP A 225 -7.27 -32.92 24.34
CA ASP A 225 -8.08 -31.94 25.07
C ASP A 225 -7.31 -30.64 25.37
N GLY A 226 -6.14 -30.45 24.78
CA GLY A 226 -5.31 -29.27 24.92
C GLY A 226 -5.38 -28.35 23.72
N ILE A 227 -5.29 -27.05 23.99
CA ILE A 227 -5.22 -25.99 22.99
C ILE A 227 -4.05 -25.06 23.32
N ALA A 228 -3.35 -24.60 22.29
CA ALA A 228 -2.40 -23.51 22.39
C ALA A 228 -3.03 -22.25 21.78
N VAL A 229 -2.89 -21.11 22.46
CA VAL A 229 -3.54 -19.85 22.10
C VAL A 229 -2.48 -18.75 22.03
N THR A 230 -2.63 -17.78 21.14
CA THR A 230 -1.72 -16.62 21.12
C THR A 230 -1.87 -15.74 22.36
N GLU A 231 -0.81 -15.02 22.74
CA GLU A 231 -0.83 -14.05 23.83
C GLU A 231 -1.90 -12.97 23.64
N SER A 232 -2.17 -12.54 22.40
CA SER A 232 -3.24 -11.59 22.10
C SER A 232 -4.63 -12.13 22.43
N GLU A 233 -5.05 -13.24 21.81
CA GLU A 233 -6.35 -13.85 22.10
C GLU A 233 -6.48 -14.28 23.58
N ALA A 234 -5.39 -14.71 24.22
CA ALA A 234 -5.37 -14.99 25.64
C ALA A 234 -5.63 -13.72 26.46
N GLY A 235 -5.02 -12.59 26.11
CA GLY A 235 -5.25 -11.28 26.74
C GLY A 235 -6.67 -10.76 26.55
N GLU A 236 -7.23 -10.86 25.34
CA GLU A 236 -8.60 -10.43 25.03
C GLU A 236 -9.66 -11.21 25.81
N ARG A 237 -9.44 -12.52 25.98
CA ARG A 237 -10.38 -13.42 26.68
C ARG A 237 -10.06 -13.60 28.16
N GLY A 238 -8.95 -13.02 28.64
CA GLY A 238 -8.46 -13.21 30.01
C GLY A 238 -8.08 -14.66 30.32
N LEU A 239 -7.62 -15.41 29.32
CA LEU A 239 -7.19 -16.80 29.46
C LEU A 239 -5.71 -16.86 29.86
N THR A 240 -5.39 -17.82 30.71
CA THR A 240 -4.04 -18.18 31.11
C THR A 240 -3.82 -19.68 30.96
N THR A 241 -2.57 -20.13 31.05
CA THR A 241 -2.26 -21.56 31.03
C THR A 241 -2.96 -22.27 32.19
N GLY A 242 -3.74 -23.31 31.90
CA GLY A 242 -4.56 -24.06 32.85
C GLY A 242 -6.05 -23.72 32.80
N ASP A 243 -6.43 -22.60 32.19
CA ASP A 243 -7.83 -22.25 31.97
C ASP A 243 -8.47 -23.13 30.89
N THR A 244 -9.79 -23.15 30.85
CA THR A 244 -10.54 -23.98 29.90
C THR A 244 -11.45 -23.15 29.01
N THR A 245 -11.50 -23.50 27.74
CA THR A 245 -12.44 -22.94 26.74
C THR A 245 -13.29 -24.05 26.14
N ARG A 246 -14.50 -23.70 25.66
CA ARG A 246 -15.36 -24.65 24.97
C ARG A 246 -15.16 -24.54 23.47
N LEU A 247 -14.72 -25.64 22.85
CA LEU A 247 -14.71 -25.78 21.40
C LEU A 247 -15.97 -26.51 20.95
N THR A 248 -16.65 -25.97 19.94
CA THR A 248 -17.72 -26.66 19.21
C THR A 248 -17.27 -26.87 17.78
N PHE A 249 -17.14 -28.14 17.37
CA PHE A 249 -16.69 -28.52 16.05
C PHE A 249 -17.82 -28.46 15.02
N THR A 250 -17.48 -28.49 13.73
CA THR A 250 -18.44 -28.44 12.62
C THR A 250 -19.38 -29.64 12.56
N ASP A 251 -19.06 -30.74 13.25
CA ASP A 251 -19.93 -31.91 13.40
C ASP A 251 -21.01 -31.72 14.49
N GLY A 252 -21.03 -30.57 15.15
CA GLY A 252 -21.94 -30.22 16.23
C GLY A 252 -21.55 -30.76 17.60
N ARG A 253 -20.41 -31.45 17.73
CA ARG A 253 -19.90 -31.90 19.03
C ARG A 253 -19.13 -30.79 19.70
N SER A 254 -19.31 -30.66 21.01
CA SER A 254 -18.54 -29.73 21.83
C SER A 254 -17.65 -30.47 22.83
N GLY A 255 -16.46 -29.93 23.07
CA GLY A 255 -15.51 -30.41 24.07
C GLY A 255 -14.97 -29.26 24.91
N THR A 256 -14.54 -29.57 26.14
CA THR A 256 -13.79 -28.61 26.96
C THR A 256 -12.31 -28.82 26.68
N PHE A 257 -11.63 -27.75 26.28
CA PHE A 257 -10.20 -27.75 26.00
C PHE A 257 -9.47 -26.92 27.04
N THR A 258 -8.34 -27.42 27.52
CA THR A 258 -7.47 -26.72 28.46
C THR A 258 -6.40 -25.96 27.70
N VAL A 259 -6.21 -24.68 28.01
CA VAL A 259 -5.13 -23.85 27.48
C VAL A 259 -3.81 -24.35 28.08
N ARG A 260 -3.02 -25.10 27.30
CA ARG A 260 -1.78 -25.72 27.77
C ARG A 260 -0.53 -24.96 27.38
N ALA A 261 -0.64 -24.13 26.35
CA ALA A 261 0.41 -23.21 25.97
C ALA A 261 -0.16 -21.86 25.52
N VAL A 262 0.57 -20.78 25.82
CA VAL A 262 0.34 -19.45 25.27
C VAL A 262 1.60 -19.01 24.53
N TYR A 263 1.48 -18.60 23.26
CA TYR A 263 2.63 -18.23 22.42
C TYR A 263 2.53 -16.81 21.85
N GLY A 264 3.66 -16.19 21.56
CA GLY A 264 3.73 -14.78 21.21
C GLY A 264 3.36 -14.44 19.76
N GLN A 265 3.75 -15.26 18.78
CA GLN A 265 3.61 -14.92 17.35
C GLN A 265 2.58 -15.79 16.63
N SER A 266 1.58 -15.15 16.00
CA SER A 266 0.46 -15.82 15.31
C SER A 266 0.62 -15.91 13.79
N GLU A 267 1.59 -15.21 13.22
CA GLU A 267 1.52 -14.75 11.82
C GLU A 267 1.48 -15.88 10.78
N LEU A 268 2.08 -17.04 11.09
CA LEU A 268 2.00 -18.25 10.27
C LEU A 268 1.39 -19.46 11.01
N ALA A 269 1.41 -19.46 12.34
CA ALA A 269 0.87 -20.53 13.17
C ALA A 269 -0.66 -20.41 13.38
N GLY A 270 -1.26 -19.25 13.11
CA GLY A 270 -2.65 -18.93 13.45
C GLY A 270 -2.80 -18.50 14.91
N ASP A 271 -4.04 -18.28 15.35
CA ASP A 271 -4.30 -17.84 16.73
C ASP A 271 -4.55 -19.00 17.70
N TYR A 272 -5.01 -20.13 17.17
CA TYR A 272 -5.37 -21.33 17.91
C TYR A 272 -4.73 -22.56 17.27
N VAL A 273 -3.98 -23.32 18.05
CA VAL A 273 -3.35 -24.57 17.62
C VAL A 273 -3.89 -25.73 18.43
N ILE A 274 -4.32 -26.78 17.74
CA ILE A 274 -4.73 -28.06 18.34
C ILE A 274 -4.00 -29.22 17.66
N THR A 275 -3.93 -30.36 18.35
CA THR A 275 -3.31 -31.56 17.77
C THR A 275 -4.18 -32.18 16.69
N ARG A 276 -3.54 -32.87 15.74
CA ARG A 276 -4.25 -33.75 14.80
C ARG A 276 -5.08 -34.82 15.51
N ALA A 277 -4.64 -35.29 16.67
CA ALA A 277 -5.37 -36.29 17.47
C ALA A 277 -6.68 -35.73 18.04
N ALA A 278 -6.68 -34.48 18.51
CA ALA A 278 -7.88 -33.77 18.95
C ALA A 278 -8.87 -33.51 17.79
N TRP A 279 -8.35 -33.21 16.59
CA TRP A 279 -9.17 -32.94 15.40
C TRP A 279 -9.71 -34.20 14.71
N ALA A 280 -8.98 -35.31 14.77
CA ALA A 280 -9.28 -36.54 14.04
C ALA A 280 -10.72 -37.09 14.18
N PRO A 281 -11.39 -37.01 15.34
CA PRO A 281 -12.78 -37.47 15.49
C PRO A 281 -13.82 -36.58 14.81
N HIS A 282 -13.46 -35.34 14.48
CA HIS A 282 -14.37 -34.27 14.04
C HIS A 282 -14.17 -33.86 12.57
N ARG A 283 -13.13 -34.38 11.91
CA ARG A 283 -12.81 -34.05 10.53
C ARG A 283 -13.77 -34.72 9.53
N THR A 284 -14.31 -33.94 8.61
CA THR A 284 -15.04 -34.44 7.43
C THR A 284 -14.10 -34.80 6.28
N GLN A 285 -13.06 -33.98 6.08
CA GLN A 285 -11.95 -34.21 5.17
C GLN A 285 -10.67 -33.72 5.85
N ASP A 286 -9.57 -34.45 5.65
CA ASP A 286 -8.26 -34.10 6.20
C ASP A 286 -7.36 -33.61 5.07
N SER A 287 -6.81 -32.42 5.23
CA SER A 287 -5.88 -31.84 4.28
C SER A 287 -4.98 -30.81 4.93
N ASP A 288 -3.75 -30.73 4.44
CA ASP A 288 -2.79 -29.72 4.86
C ASP A 288 -2.83 -28.54 3.90
N THR A 289 -2.71 -27.34 4.43
CA THR A 289 -2.60 -26.12 3.61
C THR A 289 -1.15 -25.83 3.22
N LEU A 290 -0.22 -26.26 4.06
CA LEU A 290 1.22 -26.07 3.91
C LEU A 290 1.93 -27.26 4.55
N VAL A 291 3.03 -27.72 3.97
CA VAL A 291 4.01 -28.57 4.65
C VAL A 291 5.32 -27.79 4.76
N ALA A 292 5.73 -27.50 5.99
CA ALA A 292 7.00 -26.84 6.29
C ALA A 292 8.09 -27.91 6.48
N VAL A 293 9.24 -27.71 5.86
CA VAL A 293 10.37 -28.65 5.87
C VAL A 293 11.64 -27.92 6.28
N ALA A 294 12.33 -28.45 7.29
CA ALA A 294 13.67 -28.06 7.69
C ALA A 294 14.65 -29.21 7.32
N PHE A 295 15.77 -28.85 6.71
CA PHE A 295 16.79 -29.80 6.30
C PHE A 295 17.81 -30.07 7.39
N GLU A 296 18.49 -31.20 7.27
CA GLU A 296 19.65 -31.54 8.09
C GLU A 296 20.82 -30.57 7.84
N ASP A 297 21.66 -30.39 8.86
CA ASP A 297 22.83 -29.51 8.79
C ASP A 297 23.75 -29.90 7.61
N GLY A 298 24.01 -28.94 6.71
CA GLY A 298 24.90 -29.12 5.57
C GLY A 298 24.22 -29.52 4.25
N VAL A 299 22.90 -29.73 4.25
CA VAL A 299 22.11 -29.87 3.02
C VAL A 299 21.84 -28.48 2.43
N SER A 300 22.11 -28.30 1.13
CA SER A 300 21.75 -27.03 0.46
C SER A 300 20.26 -26.98 0.15
N ALA A 301 19.68 -25.78 0.17
CA ALA A 301 18.26 -25.57 -0.14
C ALA A 301 17.87 -26.18 -1.50
N ASP A 302 18.72 -26.05 -2.53
CA ASP A 302 18.48 -26.64 -3.86
C ASP A 302 18.45 -28.17 -3.85
N ALA A 303 19.37 -28.80 -3.10
CA ALA A 303 19.46 -30.26 -3.02
C ALA A 303 18.28 -30.84 -2.24
N GLY A 304 17.95 -30.23 -1.08
CA GLY A 304 16.80 -30.62 -0.27
C GLY A 304 15.49 -30.39 -1.03
N LYS A 305 15.33 -29.24 -1.70
CA LYS A 305 14.17 -28.95 -2.57
C LYS A 305 13.98 -30.03 -3.63
N ALA A 306 15.03 -30.41 -4.36
CA ALA A 306 14.95 -31.45 -5.38
C ALA A 306 14.57 -32.83 -4.81
N ALA A 307 15.03 -33.15 -3.59
CA ALA A 307 14.64 -34.39 -2.89
C ALA A 307 13.15 -34.38 -2.50
N VAL A 308 12.67 -33.26 -1.94
CA VAL A 308 11.26 -33.06 -1.57
C VAL A 308 10.35 -33.10 -2.80
N GLU A 309 10.73 -32.45 -3.90
CA GLU A 309 9.98 -32.45 -5.17
C GLU A 309 9.74 -33.87 -5.69
N LYS A 310 10.75 -34.74 -5.61
CA LYS A 310 10.65 -36.13 -6.06
C LYS A 310 9.60 -36.93 -5.27
N VAL A 311 9.50 -36.70 -3.97
CA VAL A 311 8.47 -37.32 -3.11
C VAL A 311 7.11 -36.67 -3.39
N ALA A 312 7.07 -35.34 -3.42
CA ALA A 312 5.86 -34.54 -3.62
C ALA A 312 5.16 -34.84 -4.96
N ALA A 313 5.90 -35.22 -6.01
CA ALA A 313 5.34 -35.64 -7.29
C ALA A 313 4.33 -36.80 -7.17
N GLN A 314 4.47 -37.68 -6.18
CA GLN A 314 3.53 -38.78 -5.92
C GLN A 314 2.21 -38.31 -5.29
N TYR A 315 2.17 -37.08 -4.78
CA TYR A 315 1.05 -36.49 -4.04
C TYR A 315 0.35 -35.39 -4.84
N GLY A 316 0.34 -35.50 -6.18
CA GLY A 316 -0.34 -34.54 -7.06
C GLY A 316 0.54 -33.37 -7.50
N ASN A 317 1.87 -33.48 -7.31
CA ASN A 317 2.86 -32.50 -7.75
C ASN A 317 2.58 -31.08 -7.23
N PRO A 318 2.51 -30.89 -5.90
CA PRO A 318 2.35 -29.57 -5.29
C PRO A 318 3.60 -28.71 -5.53
N GLU A 319 3.46 -27.41 -5.27
CA GLU A 319 4.53 -26.45 -5.49
C GLU A 319 5.50 -26.50 -4.30
N VAL A 320 6.77 -26.83 -4.59
CA VAL A 320 7.84 -26.86 -3.61
C VAL A 320 8.66 -25.59 -3.78
N GLN A 321 8.65 -24.74 -2.78
CA GLN A 321 9.27 -23.41 -2.83
C GLN A 321 10.29 -23.29 -1.71
N THR A 322 11.45 -22.73 -2.01
CA THR A 322 12.33 -22.22 -0.96
C THR A 322 11.64 -21.11 -0.19
N ARG A 323 12.15 -20.77 0.98
CA ARG A 323 11.65 -19.66 1.79
C ARG A 323 11.48 -18.34 1.00
N ASP A 324 12.47 -17.98 0.19
CA ASP A 324 12.44 -16.75 -0.61
C ASP A 324 11.39 -16.82 -1.74
N GLU A 325 11.31 -17.97 -2.42
CA GLU A 325 10.30 -18.21 -3.45
C GLU A 325 8.88 -18.21 -2.85
N TYR A 326 8.71 -18.72 -1.63
CA TYR A 326 7.43 -18.73 -0.92
C TYR A 326 6.98 -17.32 -0.49
N ALA A 327 7.92 -16.49 -0.04
CA ALA A 327 7.65 -15.08 0.22
C ALA A 327 7.20 -14.33 -1.05
N GLU A 328 7.93 -14.53 -2.16
CA GLU A 328 7.60 -13.91 -3.44
C GLU A 328 6.26 -14.40 -4.01
N SER A 329 5.98 -15.71 -3.93
CA SER A 329 4.73 -16.29 -4.41
C SER A 329 3.52 -15.85 -3.58
N SER A 330 3.68 -15.74 -2.26
CA SER A 330 2.67 -15.20 -1.34
C SER A 330 2.38 -13.73 -1.62
N ALA A 331 3.39 -12.97 -2.06
CA ALA A 331 3.23 -11.60 -2.52
C ALA A 331 2.59 -11.48 -3.93
N GLY A 332 2.51 -12.57 -4.71
CA GLY A 332 1.99 -12.55 -6.08
C GLY A 332 0.52 -12.13 -6.19
N GLY A 333 -0.30 -12.44 -5.18
CA GLY A 333 -1.69 -11.96 -5.11
C GLY A 333 -1.78 -10.43 -5.00
N ILE A 334 -0.83 -9.81 -4.30
CA ILE A 334 -0.71 -8.35 -4.17
C ILE A 334 -0.36 -7.75 -5.54
N ASP A 335 0.51 -8.39 -6.32
CA ASP A 335 0.85 -7.90 -7.67
C ASP A 335 -0.33 -7.88 -8.63
N MET A 336 -1.17 -8.92 -8.62
CA MET A 336 -2.39 -8.95 -9.42
C MET A 336 -3.32 -7.80 -9.04
N MET A 337 -3.55 -7.61 -7.73
CA MET A 337 -4.37 -6.52 -7.22
C MET A 337 -3.80 -5.14 -7.61
N LEU A 338 -2.50 -4.92 -7.41
CA LEU A 338 -1.83 -3.66 -7.76
C LEU A 338 -1.87 -3.42 -9.27
N THR A 339 -1.75 -4.46 -10.09
CA THR A 339 -1.85 -4.35 -11.55
C THR A 339 -3.23 -3.84 -11.97
N LEU A 340 -4.31 -4.38 -11.39
CA LEU A 340 -5.67 -3.89 -11.62
C LEU A 340 -5.84 -2.44 -11.16
N VAL A 341 -5.33 -2.10 -9.98
CA VAL A 341 -5.35 -0.72 -9.47
C VAL A 341 -4.58 0.23 -10.40
N TYR A 342 -3.39 -0.15 -10.86
CA TYR A 342 -2.60 0.66 -11.81
C TYR A 342 -3.29 0.82 -13.15
N ALA A 343 -4.01 -0.18 -13.66
CA ALA A 343 -4.80 -0.04 -14.87
C ALA A 343 -5.92 1.00 -14.72
N LEU A 344 -6.65 0.99 -13.59
CA LEU A 344 -7.67 1.99 -13.29
C LEU A 344 -7.07 3.38 -13.10
N LEU A 345 -5.90 3.47 -12.46
CA LEU A 345 -5.22 4.73 -12.25
C LEU A 345 -4.64 5.31 -13.53
N ALA A 346 -4.17 4.47 -14.46
CA ALA A 346 -3.77 4.92 -15.79
C ALA A 346 -4.93 5.61 -16.52
N LEU A 347 -6.14 5.07 -16.40
CA LEU A 347 -7.34 5.72 -16.95
C LEU A 347 -7.63 7.06 -16.26
N ALA A 348 -7.52 7.13 -14.93
CA ALA A 348 -7.71 8.38 -14.19
C ALA A 348 -6.67 9.45 -14.59
N VAL A 349 -5.41 9.07 -14.77
CA VAL A 349 -4.34 9.95 -15.26
C VAL A 349 -4.64 10.43 -16.68
N LEU A 350 -5.16 9.56 -17.55
CA LEU A 350 -5.56 9.93 -18.91
C LEU A 350 -6.69 10.97 -18.91
N ILE A 351 -7.69 10.82 -18.04
CA ILE A 351 -8.77 11.81 -17.87
C ILE A 351 -8.21 13.14 -17.35
N ALA A 352 -7.30 13.10 -16.37
CA ALA A 352 -6.63 14.29 -15.85
C ALA A 352 -5.83 15.02 -16.94
N LEU A 353 -5.16 14.27 -17.82
CA LEU A 353 -4.40 14.82 -18.94
C LEU A 353 -5.28 15.55 -19.95
N LEU A 354 -6.44 14.99 -20.28
CA LEU A 354 -7.43 15.66 -21.13
C LEU A 354 -7.89 16.98 -20.49
N GLY A 355 -8.09 17.00 -19.16
CA GLY A 355 -8.40 18.22 -18.41
C GLY A 355 -7.31 19.28 -18.49
N ILE A 356 -6.04 18.88 -18.35
CA ILE A 356 -4.88 19.78 -18.49
C ILE A 356 -4.82 20.34 -19.91
N ALA A 357 -4.91 19.48 -20.93
CA ALA A 357 -4.84 19.90 -22.33
C ALA A 357 -5.97 20.89 -22.68
N ASN A 358 -7.18 20.65 -22.21
CA ASN A 358 -8.31 21.56 -22.40
C ASN A 358 -8.04 22.93 -21.75
N THR A 359 -7.50 22.93 -20.53
CA THR A 359 -7.21 24.18 -19.82
C THR A 359 -6.06 24.96 -20.44
N LEU A 360 -5.01 24.27 -20.92
CA LEU A 360 -3.90 24.89 -21.65
C LEU A 360 -4.37 25.49 -22.98
N THR A 361 -5.24 24.77 -23.70
CA THR A 361 -5.83 25.26 -24.95
C THR A 361 -6.59 26.55 -24.70
N LEU A 362 -7.43 26.60 -23.66
CA LEU A 362 -8.14 27.82 -23.25
C LEU A 362 -7.17 28.96 -22.89
N ALA A 363 -6.13 28.67 -22.11
CA ALA A 363 -5.13 29.65 -21.70
C ALA A 363 -4.34 30.25 -22.88
N VAL A 364 -4.08 29.46 -23.91
CA VAL A 364 -3.42 29.91 -25.15
C VAL A 364 -4.36 30.79 -25.96
N HIS A 365 -5.64 30.40 -26.10
CA HIS A 365 -6.65 31.19 -26.82
C HIS A 365 -6.83 32.58 -26.21
N GLU A 366 -6.90 32.67 -24.88
CA GLU A 366 -6.99 33.93 -24.14
C GLU A 366 -5.78 34.85 -24.35
N ARG A 367 -4.59 34.29 -24.66
CA ARG A 367 -3.31 35.03 -24.77
C ARG A 367 -2.79 35.19 -26.19
N THR A 368 -3.59 34.86 -27.21
CA THR A 368 -3.19 34.92 -28.63
C THR A 368 -2.59 36.28 -29.04
N ARG A 369 -3.19 37.39 -28.61
CA ARG A 369 -2.66 38.75 -28.86
C ARG A 369 -1.30 39.00 -28.23
N GLU A 370 -1.07 38.51 -27.01
CA GLU A 370 0.21 38.68 -26.31
C GLU A 370 1.32 37.84 -26.97
N LEU A 371 1.02 36.60 -27.33
CA LEU A 371 1.93 35.70 -28.05
C LEU A 371 2.22 36.23 -29.47
N GLY A 372 1.24 36.89 -30.10
CA GLY A 372 1.42 37.59 -31.38
C GLY A 372 2.36 38.78 -31.29
N LEU A 373 2.28 39.57 -30.21
CA LEU A 373 3.19 40.69 -29.96
C LEU A 373 4.63 40.20 -29.79
N LEU A 374 4.85 39.14 -29.01
CA LEU A 374 6.17 38.54 -28.83
C LEU A 374 6.79 38.08 -30.15
N ARG A 375 5.97 37.55 -31.06
CA ARG A 375 6.41 37.19 -32.42
C ARG A 375 6.71 38.41 -33.29
N ALA A 376 5.96 39.49 -33.16
CA ALA A 376 6.23 40.74 -33.87
C ALA A 376 7.56 41.38 -33.44
N VAL A 377 7.98 41.18 -32.19
CA VAL A 377 9.27 41.64 -31.64
C VAL A 377 10.42 40.66 -31.95
N GLY A 378 10.17 39.57 -32.69
CA GLY A 378 11.20 38.68 -33.23
C GLY A 378 11.29 37.29 -32.61
N GLN A 379 10.39 36.90 -31.70
CA GLN A 379 10.39 35.54 -31.15
C GLN A 379 10.02 34.50 -32.23
N THR A 380 10.85 33.47 -32.39
CA THR A 380 10.60 32.42 -33.39
C THR A 380 9.47 31.48 -32.98
N ARG A 381 8.87 30.79 -33.95
CA ARG A 381 7.84 29.76 -33.69
C ARG A 381 8.35 28.65 -32.77
N ALA A 382 9.62 28.27 -32.90
CA ALA A 382 10.24 27.25 -32.05
C ALA A 382 10.39 27.74 -30.60
N GLN A 383 10.80 29.00 -30.39
CA GLN A 383 10.89 29.60 -29.07
C GLN A 383 9.52 29.75 -28.40
N LEU A 384 8.48 30.08 -29.17
CA LEU A 384 7.12 30.16 -28.65
C LEU A 384 6.61 28.79 -28.19
N ARG A 385 6.77 27.75 -29.03
CA ARG A 385 6.39 26.37 -28.69
C ARG A 385 7.16 25.83 -27.50
N ALA A 386 8.46 26.11 -27.43
CA ALA A 386 9.29 25.72 -26.30
C ALA A 386 8.83 26.39 -25.00
N MET A 387 8.46 27.67 -25.04
CA MET A 387 7.91 28.39 -23.88
C MET A 387 6.64 27.70 -23.34
N VAL A 388 5.67 27.41 -24.21
CA VAL A 388 4.39 26.78 -23.83
C VAL A 388 4.60 25.36 -23.28
N ARG A 389 5.52 24.59 -23.90
CA ARG A 389 5.90 23.26 -23.40
C ARG A 389 6.52 23.33 -22.02
N TRP A 390 7.46 24.25 -21.78
CA TRP A 390 8.10 24.39 -20.46
C TRP A 390 7.14 24.92 -19.39
N GLU A 391 6.16 25.76 -19.76
CA GLU A 391 5.07 26.13 -18.84
C GLU A 391 4.28 24.89 -18.42
N SER A 392 3.92 24.04 -19.38
CA SER A 392 3.18 22.79 -19.13
C SER A 392 3.98 21.81 -18.26
N VAL A 393 5.28 21.65 -18.54
CA VAL A 393 6.19 20.82 -17.74
C VAL A 393 6.32 21.34 -16.31
N LEU A 394 6.36 22.65 -16.10
CA LEU A 394 6.41 23.24 -14.75
C LEU A 394 5.12 22.97 -13.96
N VAL A 395 3.96 23.10 -14.60
CA VAL A 395 2.68 22.78 -13.99
C VAL A 395 2.62 21.30 -13.62
N ALA A 396 3.07 20.43 -14.52
CA ALA A 396 3.10 19.00 -14.28
C ALA A 396 4.10 18.62 -13.18
N ALA A 397 5.30 19.21 -13.19
CA ALA A 397 6.30 19.00 -12.14
C ALA A 397 5.76 19.37 -10.75
N PHE A 398 5.04 20.48 -10.63
CA PHE A 398 4.38 20.84 -9.38
C PHE A 398 3.33 19.81 -8.96
N GLY A 399 2.47 19.39 -9.89
CA GLY A 399 1.47 18.35 -9.63
C GLY A 399 2.09 17.03 -9.23
N THR A 400 3.11 16.57 -9.95
CA THR A 400 3.83 15.32 -9.72
C THR A 400 4.59 15.32 -8.40
N VAL A 401 5.38 16.36 -8.10
CA VAL A 401 6.13 16.43 -6.84
C VAL A 401 5.18 16.52 -5.64
N GLY A 402 4.14 17.37 -5.73
CA GLY A 402 3.14 17.45 -4.67
C GLY A 402 2.36 16.15 -4.52
N GLY A 403 2.06 15.48 -5.63
CA GLY A 403 1.37 14.19 -5.66
C GLY A 403 2.20 13.09 -5.03
N LEU A 404 3.48 12.98 -5.38
CA LEU A 404 4.40 11.99 -4.80
C LEU A 404 4.53 12.19 -3.29
N GLY A 405 4.73 13.43 -2.84
CA GLY A 405 4.83 13.74 -1.42
C GLY A 405 3.54 13.43 -0.66
N LEU A 406 2.39 13.85 -1.21
CA LEU A 406 1.09 13.58 -0.62
C LEU A 406 0.76 12.09 -0.60
N GLY A 407 0.99 11.38 -1.70
CA GLY A 407 0.73 9.95 -1.79
C GLY A 407 1.64 9.12 -0.90
N ALA A 408 2.93 9.46 -0.81
CA ALA A 408 3.85 8.79 0.13
C ALA A 408 3.44 9.03 1.58
N PHE A 409 3.04 10.26 1.93
CA PHE A 409 2.50 10.57 3.26
C PHE A 409 1.23 9.75 3.55
N LEU A 410 0.26 9.73 2.62
CA LEU A 410 -0.97 8.96 2.79
C LEU A 410 -0.70 7.45 2.86
N GLY A 411 0.28 6.94 2.10
CA GLY A 411 0.71 5.55 2.15
C GLY A 411 1.30 5.19 3.51
N TRP A 412 2.15 6.05 4.06
CA TRP A 412 2.63 5.90 5.43
C TRP A 412 1.49 5.91 6.44
N VAL A 413 0.53 6.85 6.34
CA VAL A 413 -0.63 6.91 7.24
C VAL A 413 -1.42 5.60 7.18
N LEU A 414 -1.65 5.05 5.98
CA LEU A 414 -2.39 3.82 5.81
C LEU A 414 -1.66 2.63 6.45
N VAL A 415 -0.36 2.49 6.21
CA VAL A 415 0.46 1.42 6.80
C VAL A 415 0.51 1.54 8.32
N ALA A 416 0.76 2.74 8.85
CA ALA A 416 0.88 2.95 10.29
C ALA A 416 -0.47 2.81 11.02
N ALA A 417 -1.59 3.13 10.36
CA ALA A 417 -2.92 2.87 10.89
C ALA A 417 -3.29 1.39 10.86
N SER A 418 -2.78 0.62 9.89
CA SER A 418 -2.91 -0.84 9.87
C SER A 418 -2.08 -1.48 10.99
N ASP A 419 -0.82 -1.06 11.14
CA ASP A 419 0.09 -1.55 12.18
C ASP A 419 -0.50 -1.40 13.59
N GLY A 420 -1.04 -0.22 13.91
CA GLY A 420 -1.62 0.00 15.25
C GLY A 420 -3.00 -0.63 15.47
N ALA A 421 -3.63 -1.21 14.44
CA ALA A 421 -4.96 -1.83 14.53
C ALA A 421 -4.91 -3.37 14.53
N SER A 422 -3.74 -3.96 14.31
CA SER A 422 -3.53 -5.41 14.27
C SER A 422 -2.39 -5.81 15.18
N ASP A 423 -2.39 -7.03 15.69
CA ASP A 423 -1.26 -7.58 16.46
C ASP A 423 -0.04 -7.94 15.59
N SER A 424 -0.19 -7.90 14.27
CA SER A 424 0.89 -8.16 13.32
C SER A 424 1.63 -6.87 12.95
N ALA A 425 2.96 -6.91 13.00
CA ALA A 425 3.80 -5.76 12.65
C ALA A 425 3.82 -5.53 11.13
N PHE A 426 3.39 -4.35 10.68
CA PHE A 426 3.46 -3.95 9.27
C PHE A 426 4.79 -3.25 8.96
N ALA A 427 5.52 -3.75 7.97
CA ALA A 427 6.75 -3.13 7.50
C ALA A 427 6.43 -1.94 6.58
N PHE A 428 7.01 -0.77 6.87
CA PHE A 428 6.92 0.38 5.97
C PHE A 428 8.06 0.34 4.93
N ALA A 429 7.69 0.30 3.65
CA ALA A 429 8.65 0.31 2.55
C ALA A 429 8.33 1.38 1.51
N VAL A 430 9.36 2.11 1.09
CA VAL A 430 9.28 3.10 0.01
C VAL A 430 10.01 2.54 -1.20
N PRO A 431 9.32 2.33 -2.35
CA PRO A 431 9.94 1.79 -3.56
C PRO A 431 10.45 2.92 -4.48
N PRO A 432 11.72 3.37 -4.37
CA PRO A 432 12.20 4.56 -5.09
C PRO A 432 12.15 4.39 -6.60
N ALA A 433 12.40 3.19 -7.12
CA ALA A 433 12.36 2.92 -8.56
C ALA A 433 10.94 3.10 -9.15
N GLN A 434 9.92 2.59 -8.46
CA GLN A 434 8.53 2.72 -8.89
C GLN A 434 8.06 4.18 -8.79
N LEU A 435 8.40 4.87 -7.70
CA LEU A 435 8.11 6.30 -7.56
C LEU A 435 8.83 7.15 -8.61
N ALA A 436 10.04 6.77 -9.03
CA ALA A 436 10.73 7.42 -10.14
C ALA A 436 10.00 7.20 -11.48
N VAL A 437 9.46 6.00 -11.73
CA VAL A 437 8.61 5.75 -12.91
C VAL A 437 7.36 6.62 -12.86
N VAL A 438 6.67 6.71 -11.73
CA VAL A 438 5.50 7.59 -11.55
C VAL A 438 5.89 9.06 -11.80
N ALA A 439 7.06 9.48 -11.32
CA ALA A 439 7.58 10.83 -11.57
C ALA A 439 7.81 11.09 -13.06
N LEU A 440 8.45 10.15 -13.77
CA LEU A 440 8.70 10.24 -15.20
C LEU A 440 7.41 10.27 -16.00
N VAL A 441 6.43 9.42 -15.66
CA VAL A 441 5.11 9.41 -16.29
C VAL A 441 4.39 10.74 -16.06
N GLY A 442 4.37 11.26 -14.83
CA GLY A 442 3.74 12.54 -14.51
C GLY A 442 4.37 13.73 -15.25
N LEU A 443 5.70 13.78 -15.35
CA LEU A 443 6.41 14.81 -16.11
C LEU A 443 6.19 14.68 -17.62
N GLY A 444 6.27 13.44 -18.14
CA GLY A 444 6.02 13.13 -19.56
C GLY A 444 4.60 13.47 -19.99
N ALA A 445 3.63 13.20 -19.11
CA ALA A 445 2.24 13.58 -19.27
C ALA A 445 2.08 15.11 -19.43
N GLY A 446 2.76 15.91 -18.62
CA GLY A 446 2.83 17.36 -18.80
C GLY A 446 3.41 17.82 -20.12
N ALA A 447 4.50 17.18 -20.56
CA ALA A 447 5.12 17.47 -21.85
C ALA A 447 4.18 17.16 -23.02
N LEU A 448 3.48 16.01 -22.98
CA LEU A 448 2.50 15.59 -23.99
C LEU A 448 1.30 16.53 -24.06
N ALA A 449 0.75 16.95 -22.91
CA ALA A 449 -0.36 17.90 -22.87
C ALA A 449 0.00 19.25 -23.50
N GLY A 450 1.26 19.67 -23.39
CA GLY A 450 1.80 20.88 -24.01
C GLY A 450 2.11 20.77 -25.51
N LEU A 451 2.02 19.57 -26.13
CA LEU A 451 2.30 19.39 -27.56
C LEU A 451 1.16 19.87 -28.46
N ARG A 452 -0.09 19.68 -28.04
CA ARG A 452 -1.28 19.93 -28.88
C ARG A 452 -1.62 21.42 -29.05
N PRO A 453 -1.49 22.27 -28.00
CA PRO A 453 -1.76 23.71 -28.10
C PRO A 453 -0.60 24.55 -28.69
N ALA A 454 0.60 23.97 -28.83
CA ALA A 454 1.84 24.65 -29.22
C ALA A 454 2.17 24.49 -30.70
#